data_AF-A0A7S0AAD2-F1
#
_entry.id   AF-A0A7S0AAD2-F1
#
_cell.length_a   1.000
_cell.length_b   1.000
_cell.length_c   1.000
_cell.angle_alpha   90.00
_cell.angle_beta   90.00
_cell.angle_gamma   90.00
#
_symmetry.space_group_name_H-M   'P 1'
#
loop_
_entity.id
_entity.type
_entity.pdbx_description
1 polymer ?
#
loop_
_entity_poly.entity_id
_entity_poly.type
_entity_poly.pdbx_seq_one_letter_code
_entity_poly.pdbx_strand_id
1 'polypeptide(L)'
;AQERCIRSVLTETRLEPPEIDCFECHGTGTSLGDPIEVGAFRRLYNRKPRENPVLATSSKTNLGHTEGGAGIAGFLKCILMCMHTECCPNIHTRELNPHVDTSGFPCYFTSEGATMTADSCYAGVSSFGVSGTNGHCLAYGKNTLTSRGTAQQDYNKTMVGKIKDANPNILMDGQDWRDWVNLGKPHVDRPGKEYEVEALKDGTVTWRPVERQPLRKPEGPFFIQGSLTQWSTEQMAIDSSVIGLHCFEFEMGDTGEETFQIVYNLDEEMVFYPAEKKCRRKTVPILGPDKPPSQEDAWLIRGEPGSYCKVEFFVFEQGARQTITWMAVKD
;
A
#
# COMPACT_ATOMS: atom_id res chain seq x y z
N ALA A 1 -4.71 -16.81 1.03
CA ALA A 1 -4.94 -17.24 2.43
C ALA A 1 -5.74 -16.22 3.25
N GLN A 2 -5.38 -14.93 3.24
CA GLN A 2 -6.08 -13.85 3.97
C GLN A 2 -7.59 -13.82 3.75
N GLU A 3 -8.03 -13.89 2.48
CA GLU A 3 -9.46 -13.96 2.13
C GLU A 3 -10.20 -15.12 2.84
N ARG A 4 -9.55 -16.27 2.96
CA ARG A 4 -10.14 -17.45 3.62
C ARG A 4 -10.33 -17.21 5.12
N CYS A 5 -9.34 -16.59 5.76
CA CYS A 5 -9.37 -16.23 7.18
C CYS A 5 -10.45 -15.18 7.49
N ILE A 6 -10.57 -14.13 6.67
CA ILE A 6 -11.61 -13.12 6.85
C ILE A 6 -13.00 -13.75 6.61
N ARG A 7 -13.14 -14.56 5.56
CA ARG A 7 -14.39 -15.25 5.25
C ARG A 7 -14.83 -16.23 6.35
N SER A 8 -13.90 -16.94 6.98
CA SER A 8 -14.27 -17.87 8.06
C SER A 8 -14.87 -17.13 9.24
N VAL A 9 -14.32 -15.97 9.62
CA VAL A 9 -14.88 -15.14 10.69
C VAL A 9 -16.27 -14.63 10.34
N LEU A 10 -16.48 -14.07 9.13
CA LEU A 10 -17.81 -13.64 8.68
C LEU A 10 -18.83 -14.80 8.70
N THR A 11 -18.39 -16.00 8.34
CA THR A 11 -19.24 -17.20 8.34
C THR A 11 -19.60 -17.64 9.77
N GLU A 12 -18.63 -17.60 10.68
CA GLU A 12 -18.80 -17.97 12.08
C GLU A 12 -19.70 -16.97 12.83
N THR A 13 -19.51 -15.67 12.60
CA THR A 13 -20.33 -14.62 13.21
C THR A 13 -21.68 -14.43 12.54
N ARG A 14 -21.87 -15.02 11.35
CA ARG A 14 -23.05 -14.84 10.49
C ARG A 14 -23.31 -13.37 10.11
N LEU A 15 -22.25 -12.57 10.11
CA LEU A 15 -22.28 -11.18 9.68
C LEU A 15 -21.98 -11.08 8.19
N GLU A 16 -22.60 -10.10 7.57
CA GLU A 16 -22.42 -9.75 6.18
C GLU A 16 -21.51 -8.51 6.06
N PRO A 17 -20.70 -8.39 4.98
CA PRO A 17 -19.77 -7.29 4.86
C PRO A 17 -20.36 -5.86 4.96
N PRO A 18 -21.60 -5.57 4.52
CA PRO A 18 -22.22 -4.27 4.74
C PRO A 18 -22.49 -3.92 6.22
N GLU A 19 -22.52 -4.91 7.11
CA GLU A 19 -22.70 -4.70 8.57
C GLU A 19 -21.40 -4.29 9.27
N ILE A 20 -20.25 -4.41 8.60
CA ILE A 20 -18.95 -4.05 9.15
C ILE A 20 -18.65 -2.59 8.79
N ASP A 21 -18.46 -1.77 9.82
CA ASP A 21 -18.22 -0.33 9.70
C ASP A 21 -16.75 -0.01 9.38
N CYS A 22 -15.83 -0.73 10.02
CA CYS A 22 -14.41 -0.45 9.93
C CYS A 22 -13.56 -1.72 10.01
N PHE A 23 -12.41 -1.71 9.33
CA PHE A 23 -11.36 -2.68 9.57
C PHE A 23 -10.01 -2.02 9.86
N GLU A 24 -9.42 -2.48 10.96
CA GLU A 24 -8.02 -2.33 11.34
C GLU A 24 -7.19 -3.34 10.54
N CYS A 25 -6.51 -2.84 9.53
CA CYS A 25 -5.66 -3.61 8.63
C CYS A 25 -4.44 -4.15 9.38
N HIS A 26 -3.89 -5.26 8.89
CA HIS A 26 -2.52 -5.64 9.18
C HIS A 26 -1.56 -4.53 8.76
N GLY A 27 -1.74 -3.94 7.56
CA GLY A 27 -1.27 -2.60 7.20
C GLY A 27 0.21 -2.35 7.50
N THR A 28 1.10 -3.14 6.92
CA THR A 28 2.55 -3.03 7.16
C THR A 28 3.19 -1.87 6.40
N GLY A 29 2.46 -1.19 5.51
CA GLY A 29 2.99 -0.11 4.70
C GLY A 29 3.89 -0.63 3.58
N THR A 30 3.73 -1.89 3.20
CA THR A 30 4.56 -2.51 2.16
C THR A 30 3.92 -2.34 0.80
N SER A 31 4.74 -2.03 -0.21
CA SER A 31 4.24 -1.76 -1.57
C SER A 31 3.44 -2.91 -2.17
N LEU A 32 3.76 -4.15 -1.79
CA LEU A 32 3.07 -5.37 -2.24
C LEU A 32 2.03 -5.89 -1.24
N GLY A 33 2.31 -5.86 0.06
CA GLY A 33 1.42 -6.43 1.07
C GLY A 33 0.10 -5.67 1.20
N ASP A 34 0.14 -4.34 1.13
CA ASP A 34 -1.07 -3.51 1.27
C ASP A 34 -2.07 -3.75 0.11
N PRO A 35 -1.66 -3.79 -1.19
CA PRO A 35 -2.54 -4.22 -2.27
C PRO A 35 -3.14 -5.62 -2.10
N ILE A 36 -2.34 -6.59 -1.62
CA ILE A 36 -2.81 -7.97 -1.39
C ILE A 36 -3.91 -7.98 -0.32
N GLU A 37 -3.69 -7.25 0.78
CA GLU A 37 -4.64 -7.13 1.88
C GLU A 37 -5.94 -6.45 1.45
N VAL A 38 -5.85 -5.27 0.84
CA VAL A 38 -7.03 -4.54 0.37
C VAL A 38 -7.77 -5.33 -0.71
N GLY A 39 -7.05 -6.01 -1.60
CA GLY A 39 -7.63 -6.90 -2.60
C GLY A 39 -8.43 -8.05 -1.98
N ALA A 40 -7.96 -8.62 -0.87
CA ALA A 40 -8.69 -9.65 -0.13
C ALA A 40 -9.99 -9.10 0.49
N PHE A 41 -9.95 -7.92 1.11
CA PHE A 41 -11.15 -7.24 1.60
C PHE A 41 -12.12 -6.92 0.47
N ARG A 42 -11.66 -6.32 -0.62
CA ARG A 42 -12.48 -5.99 -1.79
C ARG A 42 -13.25 -7.19 -2.34
N ARG A 43 -12.58 -8.34 -2.54
CA ARG A 43 -13.23 -9.56 -3.07
C ARG A 43 -14.35 -10.10 -2.17
N LEU A 44 -14.30 -9.82 -0.87
CA LEU A 44 -15.33 -10.23 0.09
C LEU A 44 -16.39 -9.16 0.27
N TYR A 45 -15.96 -7.91 0.48
CA TYR A 45 -16.81 -6.81 0.90
C TYR A 45 -17.57 -6.17 -0.25
N ASN A 46 -17.10 -6.32 -1.49
CA ASN A 46 -17.77 -5.77 -2.66
C ASN A 46 -18.84 -6.69 -3.27
N ARG A 47 -19.19 -7.79 -2.59
CA ARG A 47 -20.19 -8.75 -3.09
C ARG A 47 -21.63 -8.30 -2.89
N LYS A 48 -21.86 -7.39 -1.94
CA LYS A 48 -23.17 -6.83 -1.61
C LYS A 48 -23.06 -5.30 -1.61
N PRO A 49 -24.09 -4.59 -2.09
CA PRO A 49 -24.11 -3.14 -2.01
C PRO A 49 -24.10 -2.70 -0.54
N ARG A 50 -23.44 -1.57 -0.27
CA ARG A 50 -23.45 -0.90 1.03
C ARG A 50 -23.80 0.57 0.84
N GLU A 51 -24.57 1.11 1.77
CA GLU A 51 -25.01 2.51 1.74
C GLU A 51 -23.87 3.47 2.07
N ASN A 52 -23.11 3.14 3.12
CA ASN A 52 -22.00 3.94 3.61
C ASN A 52 -20.68 3.22 3.33
N PRO A 53 -19.62 3.88 2.84
CA PRO A 53 -18.32 3.28 2.64
C PRO A 53 -17.74 2.64 3.91
N VAL A 54 -16.97 1.56 3.76
CA VAL A 54 -16.21 0.97 4.89
C VAL A 54 -14.99 1.81 5.20
N LEU A 55 -14.68 1.97 6.48
CA LEU A 55 -13.49 2.69 6.91
C LEU A 55 -12.31 1.73 7.08
N ALA A 56 -11.12 2.13 6.63
CA ALA A 56 -9.90 1.36 6.73
C ALA A 56 -8.83 2.14 7.50
N THR A 57 -8.25 1.50 8.53
CA THR A 57 -7.25 2.12 9.39
C THR A 57 -6.16 1.14 9.80
N SER A 58 -5.01 1.63 10.28
CA SER A 58 -3.97 0.80 10.88
C SER A 58 -3.23 1.52 12.02
N SER A 59 -3.21 0.90 13.19
CA SER A 59 -2.46 1.32 14.39
C SER A 59 -0.95 1.36 14.16
N LYS A 60 -0.45 0.62 13.16
CA LYS A 60 0.98 0.66 12.81
C LYS A 60 1.41 2.02 12.30
N THR A 61 0.49 2.83 11.77
CA THR A 61 0.79 4.22 11.43
C THR A 61 1.08 5.07 12.65
N ASN A 62 0.58 4.71 13.84
CA ASN A 62 0.78 5.43 15.09
C ASN A 62 1.89 4.83 15.97
N LEU A 63 1.96 3.50 16.03
CA LEU A 63 2.78 2.75 17.01
C LEU A 63 3.95 2.01 16.37
N GLY A 64 4.04 1.99 15.03
CA GLY A 64 4.93 1.09 14.31
C GLY A 64 4.48 -0.37 14.42
N HIS A 65 5.32 -1.29 13.93
CA HIS A 65 5.03 -2.72 13.99
C HIS A 65 5.52 -3.32 15.31
N THR A 66 4.61 -3.52 16.28
CA THR A 66 4.92 -4.06 17.61
C THR A 66 5.11 -5.59 17.66
N GLU A 67 5.46 -6.21 16.53
CA GLU A 67 5.63 -7.66 16.35
C GLU A 67 4.59 -8.53 17.09
N GLY A 68 4.99 -9.27 18.13
CA GLY A 68 4.11 -10.13 18.93
C GLY A 68 2.95 -9.37 19.59
N GLY A 69 3.08 -8.06 19.80
CA GLY A 69 2.03 -7.18 20.31
C GLY A 69 1.10 -6.60 19.23
N ALA A 70 1.35 -6.82 17.94
CA ALA A 70 0.63 -6.13 16.86
C ALA A 70 -0.87 -6.48 16.85
N GLY A 71 -1.21 -7.75 17.09
CA GLY A 71 -2.60 -8.20 17.12
C GLY A 71 -3.40 -7.55 18.26
N ILE A 72 -2.85 -7.56 19.49
CA ILE A 72 -3.54 -6.99 20.66
C ILE A 72 -3.60 -5.46 20.60
N ALA A 73 -2.57 -4.78 20.08
CA ALA A 73 -2.60 -3.33 19.89
C ALA A 73 -3.71 -2.91 18.91
N GLY A 74 -3.81 -3.60 17.77
CA GLY A 74 -4.91 -3.39 16.81
C GLY A 74 -6.28 -3.72 17.40
N PHE A 75 -6.39 -4.81 18.16
CA PHE A 75 -7.67 -5.20 18.78
C PHE A 75 -8.13 -4.21 19.86
N LEU A 76 -7.22 -3.71 20.70
CA LEU A 76 -7.53 -2.66 21.68
C LEU A 76 -7.99 -1.37 20.99
N LYS A 77 -7.37 -1.02 19.87
CA LYS A 77 -7.83 0.10 19.03
C LYS A 77 -9.26 -0.16 18.51
N CYS A 78 -9.58 -1.36 18.02
CA CYS A 78 -10.96 -1.70 17.63
C CYS A 78 -11.96 -1.55 18.78
N ILE A 79 -11.62 -2.00 19.99
CA ILE A 79 -12.48 -1.82 21.17
C ILE A 79 -12.73 -0.32 21.42
N LEU A 80 -11.68 0.50 21.39
CA LEU A 80 -11.82 1.95 21.57
C LEU A 80 -12.65 2.59 20.45
N MET A 81 -12.43 2.21 19.19
CA MET A 81 -13.24 2.68 18.07
C MET A 81 -14.73 2.32 18.25
N CYS A 82 -15.04 1.13 18.79
CA CYS A 82 -16.41 0.76 19.15
C CYS A 82 -17.00 1.56 20.31
N MET A 83 -16.20 1.82 21.36
CA MET A 83 -16.64 2.60 22.51
C MET A 83 -16.86 4.08 22.19
N HIS A 84 -16.10 4.62 21.23
CA HIS A 84 -16.25 5.99 20.73
C HIS A 84 -17.20 6.11 19.54
N THR A 85 -17.49 5.00 18.86
CA THR A 85 -18.14 4.97 17.54
C THR A 85 -17.46 5.89 16.52
N GLU A 86 -16.13 5.88 16.53
CA GLU A 86 -15.27 6.69 15.66
C GLU A 86 -14.09 5.85 15.16
N CYS A 87 -13.78 5.95 13.87
CA CYS A 87 -12.60 5.40 13.24
C CYS A 87 -11.40 6.36 13.38
N CYS A 88 -10.26 5.82 13.77
CA CYS A 88 -9.03 6.59 13.91
C CYS A 88 -8.35 6.88 12.55
N PRO A 89 -7.67 8.04 12.41
CA PRO A 89 -6.93 8.39 11.20
C PRO A 89 -5.69 7.52 10.96
N ASN A 90 -5.30 7.41 9.68
CA ASN A 90 -3.98 6.96 9.25
C ASN A 90 -3.04 8.18 9.10
N ILE A 91 -2.07 8.33 10.00
CA ILE A 91 -1.32 9.60 10.16
C ILE A 91 -0.17 9.83 9.17
N HIS A 92 0.08 8.88 8.27
CA HIS A 92 1.12 8.96 7.24
C HIS A 92 0.58 8.84 5.81
N THR A 93 -0.74 8.74 5.64
CA THR A 93 -1.39 8.59 4.35
C THR A 93 -1.57 9.96 3.69
N ARG A 94 -0.62 10.35 2.82
CA ARG A 94 -0.73 11.55 1.96
C ARG A 94 -1.32 11.21 0.60
N GLU A 95 -0.84 10.11 0.03
CA GLU A 95 -1.30 9.54 -1.23
C GLU A 95 -1.48 8.04 -1.01
N LEU A 96 -2.55 7.48 -1.57
CA LEU A 96 -2.77 6.03 -1.49
C LEU A 96 -1.75 5.32 -2.39
N ASN A 97 -1.29 4.15 -1.97
CA ASN A 97 -0.46 3.30 -2.83
C ASN A 97 -1.20 3.09 -4.17
N PRO A 98 -0.58 3.42 -5.33
CA PRO A 98 -1.25 3.39 -6.63
C PRO A 98 -1.67 1.97 -7.06
N HIS A 99 -1.17 0.93 -6.39
CA HIS A 99 -1.52 -0.46 -6.64
C HIS A 99 -2.69 -0.95 -5.79
N VAL A 100 -3.15 -0.13 -4.84
CA VAL A 100 -4.37 -0.40 -4.09
C VAL A 100 -5.56 -0.02 -4.96
N ASP A 101 -6.11 -1.02 -5.66
CA ASP A 101 -7.31 -0.85 -6.49
C ASP A 101 -8.57 -0.72 -5.61
N THR A 102 -9.01 0.52 -5.43
CA THR A 102 -10.27 0.88 -4.76
C THR A 102 -11.42 1.05 -5.76
N SER A 103 -11.21 0.82 -7.06
CA SER A 103 -12.24 1.04 -8.06
C SER A 103 -13.46 0.14 -7.81
N GLY A 104 -14.62 0.78 -7.72
CA GLY A 104 -15.89 0.11 -7.42
C GLY A 104 -15.95 -0.53 -6.03
N PHE A 105 -14.97 -0.29 -5.15
CA PHE A 105 -14.98 -0.75 -3.76
C PHE A 105 -15.15 0.47 -2.83
N PRO A 106 -16.37 0.73 -2.32
CA PRO A 106 -16.65 1.87 -1.46
C PRO A 106 -15.95 1.72 -0.10
N CYS A 107 -14.68 2.10 -0.06
CA CYS A 107 -13.77 2.00 1.07
C CYS A 107 -12.96 3.29 1.21
N TYR A 108 -12.86 3.84 2.43
CA TYR A 108 -12.13 5.06 2.72
C TYR A 108 -10.92 4.82 3.64
N PHE A 109 -9.77 5.31 3.20
CA PHE A 109 -8.55 5.40 3.99
C PHE A 109 -8.44 6.83 4.52
N THR A 110 -8.94 7.07 5.73
CA THR A 110 -9.04 8.45 6.24
C THR A 110 -7.74 8.89 6.89
N SER A 111 -7.29 10.11 6.59
CA SER A 111 -6.18 10.80 7.27
C SER A 111 -6.64 11.62 8.48
N GLU A 112 -7.96 11.75 8.65
CA GLU A 112 -8.65 12.35 9.79
C GLU A 112 -9.56 11.32 10.47
N GLY A 113 -9.93 11.57 11.73
CA GLY A 113 -10.93 10.75 12.42
C GLY A 113 -12.28 10.84 11.71
N ALA A 114 -13.01 9.73 11.65
CA ALA A 114 -14.32 9.65 11.00
C ALA A 114 -15.32 8.96 11.92
N THR A 115 -16.53 9.50 12.03
CA THR A 115 -17.60 8.87 12.82
C THR A 115 -18.14 7.63 12.13
N MET A 116 -18.52 6.62 12.91
CA MET A 116 -19.28 5.47 12.42
C MET A 116 -20.73 5.88 12.12
N THR A 117 -21.46 5.05 11.39
CA THR A 117 -22.80 5.39 10.86
C THR A 117 -23.93 5.27 11.89
N ALA A 118 -23.69 4.53 12.97
CA ALA A 118 -24.64 4.30 14.04
C ALA A 118 -23.96 4.47 15.41
N ASP A 119 -24.76 4.52 16.47
CA ASP A 119 -24.29 4.61 17.87
C ASP A 119 -23.82 3.24 18.43
N SER A 120 -23.50 2.35 17.50
CA SER A 120 -22.87 1.05 17.67
C SER A 120 -22.10 0.73 16.41
N CYS A 121 -21.02 -0.02 16.50
CA CYS A 121 -20.31 -0.46 15.30
C CYS A 121 -19.67 -1.83 15.44
N TYR A 122 -19.43 -2.44 14.30
CA TYR A 122 -18.57 -3.61 14.14
C TYR A 122 -17.21 -3.18 13.59
N ALA A 123 -16.14 -3.52 14.31
CA ALA A 123 -14.76 -3.24 13.90
C ALA A 123 -13.97 -4.54 13.78
N GLY A 124 -13.37 -4.80 12.63
CA GLY A 124 -12.51 -5.96 12.40
C GLY A 124 -11.03 -5.64 12.57
N VAL A 125 -10.23 -6.59 13.07
CA VAL A 125 -8.77 -6.50 13.08
C VAL A 125 -8.15 -7.67 12.34
N SER A 126 -7.17 -7.38 11.48
CA SER A 126 -6.38 -8.38 10.76
C SER A 126 -4.93 -8.39 11.27
N SER A 127 -4.38 -9.59 11.44
CA SER A 127 -2.96 -9.79 11.74
C SER A 127 -2.42 -10.98 10.97
N PHE A 128 -1.47 -10.75 10.08
CA PHE A 128 -0.90 -11.77 9.21
C PHE A 128 0.55 -12.02 9.61
N GLY A 129 0.83 -13.19 10.17
CA GLY A 129 2.17 -13.56 10.60
C GLY A 129 3.08 -13.82 9.41
N VAL A 130 4.36 -13.48 9.55
CA VAL A 130 5.39 -13.71 8.53
C VAL A 130 5.51 -15.19 8.13
N SER A 131 5.17 -16.11 9.03
CA SER A 131 5.17 -17.55 8.78
C SER A 131 3.92 -18.05 8.02
N GLY A 132 3.02 -17.16 7.61
CA GLY A 132 1.78 -17.50 6.89
C GLY A 132 0.57 -17.77 7.78
N THR A 133 0.71 -17.78 9.10
CA THR A 133 -0.41 -17.91 10.04
C THR A 133 -1.20 -16.61 10.11
N ASN A 134 -2.48 -16.65 9.73
CA ASN A 134 -3.35 -15.47 9.67
C ASN A 134 -4.37 -15.49 10.80
N GLY A 135 -4.60 -14.34 11.42
CA GLY A 135 -5.67 -14.11 12.38
C GLY A 135 -6.56 -12.95 11.93
N HIS A 136 -7.86 -13.09 12.15
CA HIS A 136 -8.85 -12.05 11.98
C HIS A 136 -9.85 -12.13 13.13
N CYS A 137 -10.29 -10.99 13.65
CA CYS A 137 -11.23 -10.92 14.76
C CYS A 137 -12.19 -9.76 14.56
N LEU A 138 -13.42 -9.87 15.06
CA LEU A 138 -14.43 -8.82 15.06
C LEU A 138 -14.74 -8.41 16.50
N ALA A 139 -14.85 -7.10 16.71
CA ALA A 139 -15.38 -6.50 17.92
C ALA A 139 -16.71 -5.82 17.60
N TYR A 140 -17.63 -5.88 18.55
CA TYR A 140 -18.89 -5.12 18.53
C TYR A 140 -19.01 -4.32 19.82
N GLY A 141 -19.47 -3.09 19.71
CA GLY A 141 -19.77 -2.28 20.88
C GLY A 141 -20.74 -1.16 20.55
N LYS A 142 -21.34 -0.62 21.60
CA LYS A 142 -22.11 0.62 21.56
C LYS A 142 -21.23 1.77 22.00
N ASN A 143 -21.60 2.97 21.58
CA ASN A 143 -21.00 4.17 22.12
C ASN A 143 -21.22 4.24 23.63
N THR A 144 -20.11 4.43 24.35
CA THR A 144 -20.08 4.54 25.81
C THR A 144 -19.24 5.73 26.26
N LEU A 145 -18.51 6.38 25.35
CA LEU A 145 -17.54 7.42 25.66
C LEU A 145 -17.92 8.80 25.11
N THR A 146 -18.68 8.90 24.01
CA THR A 146 -19.06 10.20 23.46
C THR A 146 -20.52 10.54 23.80
N SER A 147 -20.74 11.67 24.48
CA SER A 147 -22.04 12.05 25.07
C SER A 147 -23.11 12.50 24.06
N ARG A 148 -22.76 12.63 22.78
CA ARG A 148 -23.65 13.14 21.72
C ARG A 148 -24.13 12.10 20.71
N GLY A 149 -23.56 10.89 20.74
CA GLY A 149 -23.78 9.87 19.72
C GLY A 149 -23.30 10.28 18.33
N THR A 150 -23.28 9.34 17.38
CA THR A 150 -22.92 9.60 15.97
C THR A 150 -24.08 10.18 15.15
N ALA A 151 -25.32 10.03 15.61
CA ALA A 151 -26.54 10.37 14.88
C ALA A 151 -26.71 11.86 14.51
N GLN A 152 -25.92 12.77 15.09
CA GLN A 152 -25.96 14.20 14.75
C GLN A 152 -24.87 14.64 13.76
N GLN A 153 -24.01 13.75 13.28
CA GLN A 153 -22.93 14.08 12.36
C GLN A 153 -23.17 13.49 10.96
N ASP A 154 -23.63 14.34 10.03
CA ASP A 154 -23.73 13.98 8.60
C ASP A 154 -22.35 14.13 7.94
N TYR A 155 -21.61 13.02 7.89
CA TYR A 155 -20.26 12.98 7.35
C TYR A 155 -20.22 13.27 5.84
N ASN A 156 -21.20 12.79 5.06
CA ASN A 156 -21.27 13.11 3.62
C ASN A 156 -21.44 14.61 3.41
N LYS A 157 -22.29 15.27 4.18
CA LYS A 157 -22.43 16.73 4.16
C LYS A 157 -21.17 17.45 4.64
N THR A 158 -20.48 16.91 5.64
CA THR A 158 -19.24 17.49 6.18
C THR A 158 -18.08 17.35 5.18
N MET A 159 -17.92 16.19 4.53
CA MET A 159 -16.90 15.94 3.51
C MET A 159 -17.20 16.71 2.23
N VAL A 160 -18.46 16.73 1.76
CA VAL A 160 -18.89 17.55 0.61
C VAL A 160 -18.74 19.05 0.92
N GLY A 161 -19.01 19.47 2.16
CA GLY A 161 -18.76 20.83 2.63
C GLY A 161 -17.26 21.17 2.58
N LYS A 162 -16.39 20.30 3.11
CA LYS A 162 -14.93 20.46 3.04
C LYS A 162 -14.40 20.47 1.59
N ILE A 163 -14.98 19.68 0.69
CA ILE A 163 -14.66 19.71 -0.76
C ILE A 163 -15.09 21.04 -1.39
N LYS A 164 -16.22 21.61 -0.96
CA LYS A 164 -16.70 22.93 -1.41
C LYS A 164 -15.87 24.08 -0.83
N ASP A 165 -15.41 23.95 0.41
CA ASP A 165 -14.64 24.94 1.16
C ASP A 165 -13.13 24.88 0.86
N ALA A 166 -12.67 23.85 0.14
CA ALA A 166 -11.33 23.79 -0.44
C ALA A 166 -11.20 24.88 -1.52
N ASN A 167 -10.78 26.07 -1.06
CA ASN A 167 -10.70 27.33 -1.79
C ASN A 167 -10.10 27.21 -3.22
N PRO A 168 -10.82 27.60 -4.30
CA PRO A 168 -10.18 27.99 -5.55
C PRO A 168 -9.55 29.38 -5.37
N ASN A 169 -8.29 29.55 -5.76
CA ASN A 169 -7.62 30.85 -5.73
C ASN A 169 -8.33 31.84 -6.68
N ILE A 170 -8.90 32.92 -6.14
CA ILE A 170 -9.44 34.06 -6.90
C ILE A 170 -8.37 35.15 -6.91
N LEU A 171 -7.94 35.57 -8.10
CA LEU A 171 -7.12 36.77 -8.24
C LEU A 171 -8.05 37.99 -8.23
N MET A 172 -7.97 38.79 -7.18
CA MET A 172 -8.69 40.05 -7.05
C MET A 172 -7.88 41.15 -7.76
N ASP A 173 -8.12 41.31 -9.06
CA ASP A 173 -7.56 42.43 -9.84
C ASP A 173 -8.60 43.56 -9.90
N GLY A 174 -8.22 44.75 -9.42
CA GLY A 174 -9.10 45.92 -9.36
C GLY A 174 -10.16 45.92 -8.24
N GLN A 175 -10.92 47.02 -8.15
CA GLN A 175 -11.99 47.21 -7.15
C GLN A 175 -13.38 46.76 -7.63
N ASP A 176 -13.58 46.52 -8.93
CA ASP A 176 -14.81 45.92 -9.46
C ASP A 176 -14.70 44.40 -9.41
N TRP A 177 -15.65 43.75 -8.73
CA TRP A 177 -15.68 42.29 -8.58
C TRP A 177 -15.87 41.54 -9.91
N ARG A 178 -16.23 42.25 -10.98
CA ARG A 178 -16.34 41.70 -12.34
C ARG A 178 -15.00 41.51 -13.03
N ASP A 179 -13.95 42.20 -12.56
CA ASP A 179 -12.59 42.09 -13.09
C ASP A 179 -11.79 40.97 -12.40
N TRP A 180 -12.38 40.33 -11.39
CA TRP A 180 -11.76 39.22 -10.67
C TRP A 180 -11.67 37.98 -11.56
N VAL A 181 -10.47 37.44 -11.70
CA VAL A 181 -10.22 36.28 -12.56
C VAL A 181 -10.22 35.01 -11.70
N ASN A 182 -11.12 34.09 -12.04
CA ASN A 182 -11.12 32.75 -11.49
C ASN A 182 -9.98 31.93 -12.12
N LEU A 183 -8.91 31.69 -11.37
CA LEU A 183 -7.79 30.83 -11.78
C LEU A 183 -8.08 29.33 -11.55
N GLY A 184 -9.33 28.98 -11.26
CA GLY A 184 -9.77 27.64 -10.85
C GLY A 184 -9.60 26.57 -11.93
N LYS A 185 -8.70 25.63 -11.60
CA LYS A 185 -8.27 24.41 -12.30
C LYS A 185 -7.39 24.63 -13.55
N PRO A 186 -6.24 23.94 -13.67
CA PRO A 186 -5.67 23.70 -14.99
C PRO A 186 -6.70 22.94 -15.83
N HIS A 187 -6.68 23.18 -17.15
CA HIS A 187 -7.33 22.28 -18.09
C HIS A 187 -6.85 20.87 -17.76
N VAL A 188 -7.75 20.05 -17.21
CA VAL A 188 -7.46 18.65 -16.93
C VAL A 188 -7.45 17.98 -18.29
N ASP A 189 -6.29 17.89 -18.93
CA ASP A 189 -6.18 17.18 -20.21
C ASP A 189 -6.61 15.72 -20.01
N ARG A 190 -6.14 15.08 -18.92
CA ARG A 190 -6.49 13.71 -18.47
C ARG A 190 -6.22 13.53 -16.97
N PRO A 191 -6.98 12.69 -16.24
CA PRO A 191 -6.62 12.25 -14.89
C PRO A 191 -5.23 11.57 -14.86
N GLY A 192 -4.43 11.82 -13.82
CA GLY A 192 -3.16 11.10 -13.57
C GLY A 192 -1.85 11.75 -14.04
N LYS A 193 -1.86 13.03 -14.47
CA LYS A 193 -0.64 13.76 -14.85
C LYS A 193 -0.07 14.52 -13.63
N GLU A 194 1.21 14.32 -13.33
CA GLU A 194 1.94 15.02 -12.26
C GLU A 194 2.52 16.35 -12.75
N TYR A 195 2.53 17.35 -11.85
CA TYR A 195 3.08 18.67 -12.11
C TYR A 195 3.99 19.10 -10.95
N GLU A 196 5.12 19.72 -11.27
CA GLU A 196 5.92 20.44 -10.29
C GLU A 196 5.34 21.86 -10.16
N VAL A 197 5.15 22.30 -8.92
CA VAL A 197 4.49 23.57 -8.59
C VAL A 197 5.47 24.48 -7.86
N GLU A 198 5.80 25.61 -8.47
CA GLU A 198 6.69 26.62 -7.88
C GLU A 198 5.91 27.91 -7.67
N ALA A 199 5.77 28.32 -6.41
CA ALA A 199 5.17 29.60 -6.04
C ALA A 199 6.26 30.66 -5.88
N LEU A 200 6.24 31.67 -6.76
CA LEU A 200 7.18 32.79 -6.76
C LEU A 200 6.73 33.87 -5.76
N LYS A 201 7.69 34.68 -5.29
CA LYS A 201 7.46 35.71 -4.26
C LYS A 201 6.52 36.84 -4.69
N ASP A 202 6.28 37.00 -5.99
CA ASP A 202 5.33 37.95 -6.56
C ASP A 202 3.89 37.39 -6.65
N GLY A 203 3.65 36.19 -6.11
CA GLY A 203 2.36 35.52 -6.14
C GLY A 203 2.10 34.71 -7.40
N THR A 204 3.03 34.69 -8.36
CA THR A 204 2.92 33.87 -9.57
C THR A 204 3.18 32.41 -9.22
N VAL A 205 2.27 31.52 -9.61
CA VAL A 205 2.48 30.07 -9.47
C VAL A 205 2.77 29.49 -10.84
N THR A 206 3.97 28.93 -11.02
CA THR A 206 4.33 28.23 -12.25
C THR A 206 4.12 26.73 -12.09
N TRP A 207 3.55 26.13 -13.13
CA TRP A 207 3.29 24.70 -13.20
C TRP A 207 4.13 24.14 -14.34
N ARG A 208 5.02 23.19 -14.04
CA ARG A 208 5.80 22.48 -15.06
C ARG A 208 5.33 21.03 -15.11
N PRO A 209 4.87 20.52 -16.26
CA PRO A 209 4.54 19.11 -16.36
C PRO A 209 5.79 18.29 -16.07
N VAL A 210 5.68 17.32 -15.18
CA VAL A 210 6.79 16.40 -14.93
C VAL A 210 6.86 15.46 -16.12
N GLU A 211 7.73 15.77 -17.08
CA GLU A 211 8.11 14.82 -18.14
C GLU A 211 8.96 13.72 -17.52
N ARG A 212 8.31 12.73 -16.90
CA ARG A 212 8.96 11.44 -16.72
C ARG A 212 9.17 10.88 -18.11
N GLN A 213 10.42 10.68 -18.52
CA GLN A 213 10.67 9.78 -19.64
C GLN A 213 9.93 8.48 -19.31
N PRO A 214 9.01 8.01 -20.18
CA PRO A 214 8.33 6.76 -19.92
C PRO A 214 9.40 5.67 -19.89
N LEU A 215 9.69 5.17 -18.69
CA LEU A 215 10.40 3.91 -18.54
C LEU A 215 9.55 2.88 -19.29
N ARG A 216 10.13 2.31 -20.34
CA ARG A 216 9.46 1.33 -21.20
C ARG A 216 8.92 0.21 -20.32
N LYS A 217 7.65 -0.16 -20.53
CA LYS A 217 7.05 -1.36 -19.96
C LYS A 217 8.03 -2.53 -20.21
N PRO A 218 8.53 -3.23 -19.19
CA PRO A 218 9.39 -4.38 -19.41
C PRO A 218 8.50 -5.53 -19.91
N GLU A 219 8.39 -5.69 -21.23
CA GLU A 219 7.54 -6.73 -21.85
C GLU A 219 8.21 -8.11 -21.94
N GLY A 220 9.29 -8.34 -21.22
CA GLY A 220 10.05 -9.58 -21.37
C GLY A 220 10.56 -10.16 -20.06
N PRO A 221 11.08 -11.39 -20.11
CA PRO A 221 11.34 -12.20 -18.93
C PRO A 221 12.44 -11.60 -18.05
N PHE A 222 12.30 -11.81 -16.75
CA PHE A 222 13.34 -11.51 -15.78
C PHE A 222 14.08 -12.79 -15.41
N PHE A 223 15.37 -12.62 -15.19
CA PHE A 223 16.30 -13.65 -14.80
C PHE A 223 17.04 -13.20 -13.55
N ILE A 224 17.63 -14.12 -12.84
CA ILE A 224 18.45 -13.87 -11.66
C ILE A 224 19.86 -14.39 -11.92
N GLN A 225 20.85 -13.66 -11.42
CA GLN A 225 22.25 -14.08 -11.43
C GLN A 225 22.92 -13.69 -10.12
N GLY A 226 23.95 -14.42 -9.70
CA GLY A 226 24.79 -14.05 -8.58
C GLY A 226 25.48 -15.27 -7.99
N SER A 227 26.03 -15.17 -6.78
CA SER A 227 26.66 -16.34 -6.16
C SER A 227 25.66 -17.51 -5.99
N LEU A 228 24.36 -17.22 -5.80
CA LEU A 228 23.30 -18.23 -5.69
C LEU A 228 23.10 -19.10 -6.94
N THR A 229 23.55 -18.65 -8.11
CA THR A 229 23.51 -19.39 -9.38
C THR A 229 24.91 -19.59 -9.95
N GLN A 230 25.96 -19.40 -9.14
CA GLN A 230 27.35 -19.40 -9.58
C GLN A 230 27.60 -18.45 -10.76
N TRP A 231 26.92 -17.31 -10.77
CA TRP A 231 26.92 -16.28 -11.82
C TRP A 231 26.41 -16.75 -13.18
N SER A 232 25.68 -17.87 -13.23
CA SER A 232 24.85 -18.20 -14.39
C SER A 232 23.53 -17.43 -14.33
N THR A 233 22.92 -17.17 -15.49
CA THR A 233 21.65 -16.47 -15.60
C THR A 233 20.50 -17.48 -15.65
N GLU A 234 19.61 -17.44 -14.66
CA GLU A 234 18.48 -18.37 -14.54
C GLU A 234 17.13 -17.64 -14.58
N GLN A 235 16.13 -18.24 -15.22
CA GLN A 235 14.84 -17.58 -15.43
C GLN A 235 14.00 -17.58 -14.16
N MET A 236 13.43 -16.42 -13.81
CA MET A 236 12.47 -16.31 -12.72
C MET A 236 11.08 -16.77 -13.18
N ALA A 237 10.40 -17.55 -12.34
CA ALA A 237 9.04 -18.02 -12.58
C ALA A 237 8.02 -16.88 -12.36
N ILE A 238 7.01 -16.78 -13.23
CA ILE A 238 5.92 -15.80 -13.07
C ILE A 238 4.88 -16.35 -12.10
N ASP A 239 4.50 -15.57 -11.09
CA ASP A 239 3.39 -15.94 -10.21
C ASP A 239 2.04 -15.62 -10.89
N SER A 240 1.27 -16.66 -11.17
CA SER A 240 -0.04 -16.52 -11.85
C SER A 240 -1.11 -15.80 -11.02
N SER A 241 -0.92 -15.66 -9.71
CA SER A 241 -1.88 -15.03 -8.80
C SER A 241 -1.63 -13.54 -8.57
N VAL A 242 -0.43 -13.04 -8.91
CA VAL A 242 -0.01 -11.64 -8.76
C VAL A 242 0.67 -11.15 -10.04
N ILE A 243 -0.04 -10.33 -10.81
CA ILE A 243 0.46 -9.73 -12.06
C ILE A 243 1.75 -8.95 -11.79
N GLY A 244 2.83 -9.24 -12.52
CA GLY A 244 4.13 -8.56 -12.40
C GLY A 244 5.07 -9.12 -11.34
N LEU A 245 4.69 -10.22 -10.66
CA LEU A 245 5.54 -10.91 -9.69
C LEU A 245 6.37 -12.01 -10.34
N HIS A 246 7.68 -11.91 -10.16
CA HIS A 246 8.67 -12.89 -10.60
C HIS A 246 9.34 -13.50 -9.37
N CYS A 247 9.38 -14.83 -9.30
CA CYS A 247 9.87 -15.59 -8.17
C CYS A 247 11.05 -16.47 -8.58
N PHE A 248 12.01 -16.64 -7.67
CA PHE A 248 13.08 -17.63 -7.80
C PHE A 248 13.35 -18.27 -6.45
N GLU A 249 13.39 -19.59 -6.41
CA GLU A 249 13.66 -20.36 -5.19
C GLU A 249 15.00 -21.05 -5.30
N PHE A 250 15.79 -21.00 -4.23
CA PHE A 250 17.12 -21.61 -4.17
C PHE A 250 17.42 -22.15 -2.78
N GLU A 251 18.34 -23.10 -2.70
CA GLU A 251 18.88 -23.62 -1.44
C GLU A 251 20.13 -22.82 -1.05
N MET A 252 20.20 -22.40 0.22
CA MET A 252 21.32 -21.62 0.74
C MET A 252 22.60 -22.45 0.79
N GLY A 253 23.69 -21.93 0.21
CA GLY A 253 25.00 -22.59 0.23
C GLY A 253 25.64 -22.69 1.62
N ASP A 254 26.76 -23.42 1.70
CA ASP A 254 27.49 -23.73 2.95
C ASP A 254 27.95 -22.49 3.74
N THR A 255 28.15 -21.36 3.04
CA THR A 255 28.56 -20.09 3.66
C THR A 255 27.44 -19.41 4.43
N GLY A 256 26.18 -19.74 4.16
CA GLY A 256 25.01 -19.03 4.67
C GLY A 256 24.87 -17.60 4.13
N GLU A 257 25.65 -17.23 3.11
CA GLU A 257 25.65 -15.91 2.48
C GLU A 257 25.59 -16.04 0.96
N GLU A 258 24.56 -15.44 0.36
CA GLU A 258 24.39 -15.46 -1.09
C GLU A 258 24.06 -14.07 -1.63
N THR A 259 24.59 -13.77 -2.81
CA THR A 259 24.41 -12.50 -3.51
C THR A 259 23.64 -12.69 -4.80
N PHE A 260 22.89 -11.65 -5.19
CA PHE A 260 22.15 -11.68 -6.44
C PHE A 260 21.88 -10.31 -7.06
N GLN A 261 21.59 -10.35 -8.36
CA GLN A 261 21.16 -9.26 -9.23
C GLN A 261 20.01 -9.78 -10.13
N ILE A 262 19.22 -8.89 -10.70
CA ILE A 262 18.13 -9.27 -11.61
C ILE A 262 18.49 -8.83 -13.03
N VAL A 263 18.49 -9.75 -13.98
CA VAL A 263 18.80 -9.50 -15.39
C VAL A 263 17.50 -9.39 -16.18
N TYR A 264 17.41 -8.40 -17.06
CA TYR A 264 16.27 -8.18 -17.94
C TYR A 264 16.53 -8.76 -19.33
N ASN A 265 15.59 -9.53 -19.88
CA ASN A 265 15.65 -10.06 -21.25
C ASN A 265 16.91 -10.86 -21.62
N LEU A 266 17.56 -11.50 -20.64
CA LEU A 266 18.81 -12.23 -20.84
C LEU A 266 19.94 -11.35 -21.41
N ASP A 267 19.87 -10.04 -21.18
CA ASP A 267 20.87 -9.07 -21.59
C ASP A 267 21.75 -8.70 -20.39
N GLU A 268 23.01 -9.14 -20.41
CA GLU A 268 24.00 -8.92 -19.34
C GLU A 268 24.29 -7.43 -19.08
N GLU A 269 23.91 -6.53 -20.00
CA GLU A 269 24.03 -5.09 -19.81
C GLU A 269 22.77 -4.43 -19.24
N MET A 270 21.69 -5.19 -19.04
CA MET A 270 20.40 -4.70 -18.54
C MET A 270 20.09 -5.34 -17.17
N VAL A 271 20.77 -4.86 -16.13
CA VAL A 271 20.73 -5.47 -14.79
C VAL A 271 20.14 -4.49 -13.77
N PHE A 272 19.27 -4.98 -12.90
CA PHE A 272 18.83 -4.28 -11.71
C PHE A 272 19.69 -4.68 -10.52
N TYR A 273 20.12 -3.68 -9.75
CA TYR A 273 21.00 -3.85 -8.60
C TYR A 273 20.72 -2.80 -7.51
N PRO A 274 21.11 -3.03 -6.25
CA PRO A 274 20.92 -2.03 -5.19
C PRO A 274 21.86 -0.83 -5.36
N ALA A 275 21.44 0.34 -4.89
CA ALA A 275 22.30 1.53 -4.81
C ALA A 275 23.52 1.41 -3.88
N GLU A 276 23.64 0.29 -3.17
CA GLU A 276 24.73 0.00 -2.24
C GLU A 276 25.31 -1.39 -2.51
N LYS A 277 26.63 -1.54 -2.35
CA LYS A 277 27.30 -2.83 -2.51
C LYS A 277 26.92 -3.81 -1.40
N LYS A 278 26.77 -5.09 -1.76
CA LYS A 278 26.42 -6.22 -0.85
C LYS A 278 25.26 -5.85 0.08
N CYS A 279 24.19 -5.29 -0.50
CA CYS A 279 23.12 -4.65 0.24
C CYS A 279 22.20 -5.67 0.92
N ARG A 280 22.05 -5.57 2.25
CA ARG A 280 21.13 -6.42 3.03
C ARG A 280 19.74 -5.83 3.19
N ARG A 281 19.53 -4.59 2.74
CA ARG A 281 18.30 -3.83 2.98
C ARG A 281 17.41 -3.92 1.75
N LYS A 282 16.16 -4.34 1.97
CA LYS A 282 15.12 -4.43 0.92
C LYS A 282 14.57 -3.06 0.49
N THR A 283 14.82 -2.02 1.29
CA THR A 283 14.26 -0.68 1.11
C THR A 283 15.20 0.29 0.37
N VAL A 284 16.42 -0.15 0.06
CA VAL A 284 17.38 0.67 -0.69
C VAL A 284 16.90 0.81 -2.13
N PRO A 285 17.07 2.00 -2.76
CA PRO A 285 16.70 2.19 -4.16
C PRO A 285 17.29 1.12 -5.08
N ILE A 286 16.45 0.60 -5.96
CA ILE A 286 16.85 -0.29 -7.04
C ILE A 286 17.32 0.58 -8.20
N LEU A 287 18.56 0.39 -8.64
CA LEU A 287 19.17 1.03 -9.81
C LEU A 287 19.01 0.12 -11.04
N GLY A 288 19.30 0.68 -12.21
CA GLY A 288 19.14 0.01 -13.50
C GLY A 288 17.71 0.08 -14.07
N PRO A 289 17.43 -0.66 -15.17
CA PRO A 289 18.31 -1.64 -15.77
C PRO A 289 19.43 -0.98 -16.58
N ASP A 290 20.67 -1.25 -16.20
CA ASP A 290 21.91 -0.86 -16.89
C ASP A 290 23.06 -1.76 -16.41
N LYS A 291 24.27 -1.51 -16.93
CA LYS A 291 25.44 -2.33 -16.61
C LYS A 291 25.92 -2.01 -15.19
N PRO A 292 25.93 -2.98 -14.27
CA PRO A 292 26.33 -2.72 -12.90
C PRO A 292 27.82 -2.36 -12.84
N PRO A 293 28.24 -1.44 -11.96
CA PRO A 293 29.65 -1.06 -11.84
C PRO A 293 30.56 -2.24 -11.48
N SER A 294 30.04 -3.20 -10.71
CA SER A 294 30.74 -4.41 -10.31
C SER A 294 29.77 -5.52 -9.89
N GLN A 295 30.28 -6.75 -9.76
CA GLN A 295 29.56 -7.86 -9.14
C GLN A 295 29.24 -7.64 -7.65
N GLU A 296 29.89 -6.67 -7.00
CA GLU A 296 29.57 -6.33 -5.60
C GLU A 296 28.31 -5.47 -5.47
N ASP A 297 27.83 -4.86 -6.55
CA ASP A 297 26.58 -4.13 -6.62
C ASP A 297 25.43 -5.15 -6.70
N ALA A 298 25.22 -5.86 -5.62
CA ALA A 298 24.31 -6.99 -5.50
C ALA A 298 23.62 -6.97 -4.13
N TRP A 299 22.40 -7.51 -4.07
CA TRP A 299 21.76 -7.76 -2.79
C TRP A 299 22.44 -8.94 -2.11
N LEU A 300 22.52 -8.91 -0.78
CA LEU A 300 23.12 -9.95 0.06
C LEU A 300 22.06 -10.57 0.97
N ILE A 301 21.79 -11.84 0.74
CA ILE A 301 20.92 -12.69 1.55
C ILE A 301 21.78 -13.45 2.56
N ARG A 302 21.29 -13.56 3.80
CA ARG A 302 21.85 -14.44 4.83
C ARG A 302 20.78 -15.42 5.29
N GLY A 303 21.16 -16.68 5.43
CA GLY A 303 20.29 -17.75 5.91
C GLY A 303 21.07 -18.88 6.57
N GLU A 304 20.36 -19.85 7.12
CA GLU A 304 20.99 -21.08 7.60
C GLU A 304 21.44 -21.91 6.39
N PRO A 305 22.68 -22.46 6.37
CA PRO A 305 23.12 -23.37 5.31
C PRO A 305 22.12 -24.52 5.10
N GLY A 306 21.77 -24.80 3.84
CA GLY A 306 20.77 -25.81 3.47
C GLY A 306 19.31 -25.37 3.61
N SER A 307 19.01 -24.16 4.09
CA SER A 307 17.64 -23.65 4.12
C SER A 307 17.20 -23.13 2.74
N TYR A 308 15.91 -23.27 2.42
CA TYR A 308 15.36 -22.73 1.18
C TYR A 308 15.02 -21.25 1.33
N CYS A 309 15.32 -20.46 0.30
CA CYS A 309 14.97 -19.05 0.23
C CYS A 309 14.28 -18.74 -1.10
N LYS A 310 13.29 -17.85 -1.05
CA LYS A 310 12.56 -17.34 -2.21
C LYS A 310 12.89 -15.87 -2.40
N VAL A 311 13.38 -15.52 -3.58
CA VAL A 311 13.52 -14.15 -4.08
C VAL A 311 12.25 -13.79 -4.85
N GLU A 312 11.70 -12.62 -4.55
CA GLU A 312 10.54 -12.06 -5.23
C GLU A 312 10.91 -10.68 -5.78
N PHE A 313 10.86 -10.57 -7.10
CA PHE A 313 11.06 -9.34 -7.83
C PHE A 313 9.74 -8.90 -8.45
N PHE A 314 9.26 -7.74 -8.03
CA PHE A 314 7.98 -7.20 -8.46
C PHE A 314 8.17 -6.00 -9.37
N VAL A 315 7.59 -6.06 -10.56
CA VAL A 315 7.62 -4.99 -11.55
C VAL A 315 6.20 -4.51 -11.80
N PHE A 316 5.96 -3.24 -11.50
CA PHE A 316 4.64 -2.66 -11.68
C PHE A 316 4.34 -2.45 -13.18
N GLU A 317 3.09 -2.71 -13.60
CA GLU A 317 2.60 -2.66 -14.98
C GLU A 317 2.84 -1.31 -15.71
N GLN A 318 3.16 -0.26 -14.97
CA GLN A 318 3.46 1.09 -15.48
C GLN A 318 4.96 1.47 -15.43
N GLY A 319 5.86 0.51 -15.22
CA GLY A 319 7.33 0.68 -15.39
C GLY A 319 8.01 1.65 -14.41
N ALA A 320 7.28 2.28 -13.50
CA ALA A 320 7.78 3.41 -12.69
C ALA A 320 8.41 3.02 -11.36
N ARG A 321 8.30 1.76 -10.93
CA ARG A 321 8.89 1.29 -9.67
C ARG A 321 9.15 -0.21 -9.75
N GLN A 322 10.18 -0.66 -9.05
CA GLN A 322 10.49 -2.07 -8.86
C GLN A 322 10.59 -2.30 -7.36
N THR A 323 10.17 -3.47 -6.91
CA THR A 323 10.32 -3.86 -5.51
C THR A 323 11.01 -5.22 -5.45
N ILE A 324 11.84 -5.41 -4.44
CA ILE A 324 12.54 -6.66 -4.25
C ILE A 324 12.43 -7.10 -2.81
N THR A 325 12.11 -8.37 -2.60
CA THR A 325 12.09 -8.99 -1.29
C THR A 325 12.63 -10.41 -1.41
N TRP A 326 13.08 -10.95 -0.29
CA TRP A 326 13.47 -12.34 -0.17
C TRP A 326 13.06 -12.87 1.20
N MET A 327 12.68 -14.13 1.27
CA MET A 327 12.19 -14.75 2.51
C MET A 327 12.61 -16.21 2.58
N ALA A 328 12.86 -16.70 3.79
CA ALA A 328 13.06 -18.13 4.01
C ALA A 328 11.75 -18.87 3.72
N VAL A 329 11.84 -19.94 2.92
CA VAL A 329 10.76 -20.88 2.68
C VAL A 329 10.87 -21.94 3.77
N LYS A 330 9.81 -22.14 4.55
CA LYS A 330 9.73 -23.26 5.48
C LYS A 330 9.11 -24.44 4.74
N ASP A 331 9.73 -25.61 4.88
CA ASP A 331 9.16 -26.89 4.46
C ASP A 331 7.76 -27.14 5.04
#